data_AF-A0A5P1FD93-F1
#
_entry.id   AF-A0A5P1FD93-F1
#
_cell.length_a   1.000
_cell.length_b   1.000
_cell.length_c   1.000
_cell.angle_alpha   90.00
_cell.angle_beta   90.00
_cell.angle_gamma   90.00
#
_symmetry.space_group_name_H-M   'P 1'
#
loop_
_entity.id
_entity.type
_entity.pdbx_description
1 polymer ?
#
loop_
_entity_poly.entity_id
_entity_poly.type
_entity_poly.pdbx_seq_one_letter_code
_entity_poly.pdbx_strand_id
1 'polypeptide(L)'
;MDNLEYKGSVLRFRKCVFDLLSMEEDIVDDDDCDDEWWHLIERDLRLKSTFLYCDINKVIANAHEEHKEAFTCLANKLFYYIGEVNNAVKSRSLSVTHDCYHDVVLLLHEVMATVIPP
;
A
#
# COMPACT_ATOMS: atom_id res chain seq x y z
N MET A 1 24.55 13.05 5.80
CA MET A 1 24.15 12.27 6.99
C MET A 1 23.14 11.18 6.58
N ASP A 2 23.19 10.75 5.31
CA ASP A 2 21.95 10.48 4.53
C ASP A 2 21.72 8.98 4.27
N ASN A 3 22.75 8.16 4.47
CA ASN A 3 22.65 6.72 4.18
C ASN A 3 21.81 5.98 5.25
N LEU A 4 21.91 6.37 6.52
CA LEU A 4 21.17 5.68 7.59
C LEU A 4 19.66 5.99 7.55
N GLU A 5 19.29 7.25 7.30
CA GLU A 5 17.89 7.64 7.17
C GLU A 5 17.24 6.98 5.95
N TYR A 6 17.92 7.00 4.79
CA TYR A 6 17.46 6.33 3.58
C TYR A 6 17.27 4.82 3.79
N LYS A 7 18.28 4.13 4.37
CA LYS A 7 18.15 2.70 4.72
C LYS A 7 16.96 2.44 5.64
N GLY A 8 16.75 3.31 6.63
CA GLY A 8 15.59 3.25 7.51
C GLY A 8 14.27 3.40 6.75
N SER A 9 14.19 4.31 5.78
CA SER A 9 13.02 4.47 4.91
C SER A 9 12.77 3.27 4.02
N VAL A 10 13.80 2.66 3.42
CA VAL A 10 13.64 1.42 2.64
C VAL A 10 13.10 0.28 3.51
N LEU A 11 13.60 0.13 4.74
CA LEU A 11 13.12 -0.91 5.66
C LEU A 11 11.66 -0.70 6.08
N ARG A 12 11.29 0.54 6.43
CA ARG A 12 9.90 0.86 6.79
C ARG A 12 8.96 0.78 5.60
N PHE A 13 9.41 1.22 4.42
CA PHE A 13 8.68 1.03 3.17
C PHE A 13 8.37 -0.44 2.92
N ARG A 14 9.40 -1.30 2.99
CA ARG A 14 9.26 -2.76 2.87
C ARG A 14 8.23 -3.28 3.87
N LYS A 15 8.35 -2.87 5.14
CA LYS A 15 7.40 -3.25 6.18
C LYS A 15 5.97 -2.82 5.85
N CYS A 16 5.75 -1.58 5.40
CA CYS A 16 4.41 -1.08 5.04
C CYS A 16 3.80 -1.88 3.88
N VAL A 17 4.62 -2.27 2.90
CA VAL A 17 4.17 -3.14 1.79
C VAL A 17 3.74 -4.51 2.33
N PHE A 18 4.51 -5.14 3.21
CA PHE A 18 4.11 -6.39 3.86
C PHE A 18 2.84 -6.24 4.71
N ASP A 19 2.76 -5.18 5.52
CA ASP A 19 1.62 -4.92 6.39
C ASP A 19 0.32 -4.71 5.59
N LEU A 20 0.42 -4.20 4.35
CA LEU A 20 -0.71 -4.11 3.41
C LEU A 20 -1.01 -5.47 2.75
N LEU A 21 0.00 -6.23 2.31
CA LEU A 21 -0.24 -7.57 1.77
C LEU A 21 -0.97 -8.48 2.78
N SER A 22 -0.56 -8.44 4.05
CA SER A 22 -1.20 -9.24 5.11
C SER A 22 -2.62 -8.77 5.45
N MET A 23 -2.99 -7.53 5.14
CA MET A 23 -4.32 -7.01 5.43
C MET A 23 -5.39 -7.58 4.48
N GLU A 24 -5.01 -8.22 3.38
CA GLU A 24 -5.96 -9.01 2.55
C GLU A 24 -6.65 -10.09 3.38
N GLU A 25 -5.94 -10.70 4.34
CA GLU A 25 -6.46 -11.75 5.23
C GLU A 25 -7.49 -11.20 6.23
N ASP A 26 -7.44 -9.90 6.54
CA ASP A 26 -8.40 -9.24 7.45
C ASP A 26 -9.72 -8.89 6.73
N ILE A 27 -9.75 -8.96 5.40
CA ILE A 27 -10.97 -8.78 4.58
C ILE A 27 -11.73 -10.10 4.58
N VAL A 28 -12.49 -10.36 5.66
CA VAL A 28 -13.24 -11.60 5.90
C VAL A 28 -14.54 -11.69 5.08
N ASP A 29 -14.99 -12.94 4.85
CA ASP A 29 -16.26 -13.23 4.17
C ASP A 29 -17.49 -12.90 5.07
N ASP A 30 -18.43 -12.15 4.48
CA ASP A 30 -19.76 -11.60 4.85
C ASP A 30 -20.39 -11.81 6.26
N ASP A 31 -20.14 -12.91 6.97
CA ASP A 31 -20.85 -13.24 8.22
C ASP A 31 -20.44 -12.36 9.42
N ASP A 32 -19.27 -11.68 9.37
CA ASP A 32 -18.72 -10.84 10.45
C ASP A 32 -18.60 -9.33 10.09
N CYS A 33 -19.14 -8.91 8.94
CA CYS A 33 -19.00 -7.53 8.44
C CYS A 33 -20.00 -6.55 9.09
N ASP A 34 -19.72 -6.08 10.30
CA ASP A 34 -20.49 -5.01 10.95
C ASP A 34 -19.91 -3.59 10.72
N ASP A 35 -20.60 -2.57 11.25
CA ASP A 35 -20.17 -1.17 11.13
C ASP A 35 -18.78 -0.93 11.71
N GLU A 36 -18.44 -1.58 12.83
CA GLU A 36 -17.15 -1.43 13.49
C GLU A 36 -16.04 -2.04 12.63
N TRP A 37 -16.29 -3.21 12.04
CA TRP A 37 -15.37 -3.85 11.12
C TRP A 37 -15.02 -2.96 9.92
N TRP A 38 -16.01 -2.38 9.24
CA TRP A 38 -15.75 -1.45 8.13
C TRP A 38 -14.91 -0.24 8.55
N HIS A 39 -15.19 0.32 9.74
CA HIS A 39 -14.41 1.43 10.29
C HIS A 39 -12.97 1.02 10.66
N LEU A 40 -12.77 -0.20 11.14
CA LEU A 40 -11.45 -0.76 11.42
C LEU A 40 -10.62 -0.89 10.13
N ILE A 41 -11.20 -1.49 9.09
CA ILE A 41 -10.56 -1.64 7.77
C ILE A 41 -10.22 -0.27 7.18
N GLU A 42 -11.15 0.69 7.18
CA GLU A 42 -10.89 2.04 6.66
C GLU A 42 -9.73 2.72 7.41
N ARG A 43 -9.75 2.63 8.75
CA ARG A 43 -8.73 3.25 9.60
C ARG A 43 -7.36 2.62 9.37
N ASP A 44 -7.30 1.29 9.29
CA ASP A 44 -6.05 0.57 9.13
C ASP A 44 -5.43 0.81 7.75
N LEU A 45 -6.25 0.76 6.69
CA LEU A 45 -5.83 1.10 5.33
C LEU A 45 -5.27 2.53 5.27
N ARG A 46 -5.95 3.50 5.88
CA ARG A 46 -5.50 4.90 5.91
C ARG A 46 -4.18 5.06 6.67
N LEU A 47 -4.02 4.37 7.80
CA LEU A 47 -2.81 4.43 8.60
C LEU A 47 -1.61 3.88 7.83
N LYS A 48 -1.73 2.66 7.31
CA LYS A 48 -0.66 1.99 6.55
C LYS A 48 -0.29 2.75 5.28
N SER A 49 -1.28 3.21 4.53
CA SER A 49 -1.04 3.99 3.30
C SER A 49 -0.37 5.34 3.56
N THR A 50 -0.64 5.99 4.70
CA THR A 50 0.04 7.23 5.10
C THR A 50 1.54 6.99 5.37
N PHE A 51 1.89 5.93 6.11
CA PHE A 51 3.30 5.58 6.33
C PHE A 51 3.99 5.19 5.02
N LEU A 52 3.31 4.42 4.18
CA LEU A 52 3.80 4.06 2.85
C LEU A 52 4.11 5.30 2.02
N TYR A 53 3.20 6.28 1.98
CA TYR A 53 3.38 7.54 1.25
C TYR A 53 4.60 8.32 1.72
N CYS A 54 4.81 8.41 3.03
CA CYS A 54 5.96 9.11 3.59
C CYS A 54 7.28 8.45 3.18
N ASP A 55 7.38 7.12 3.27
CA ASP A 55 8.63 6.43 3.01
C ASP A 55 8.89 6.21 1.50
N ILE A 56 7.87 5.94 0.68
CA ILE A 56 8.04 5.78 -0.77
C ILE A 56 8.53 7.06 -1.45
N ASN A 57 8.06 8.23 -1.01
CA ASN A 57 8.56 9.51 -1.51
C ASN A 57 10.04 9.72 -1.18
N LYS A 58 10.49 9.30 0.00
CA LYS A 58 11.91 9.31 0.36
C LYS A 58 12.71 8.33 -0.48
N VAL A 59 12.16 7.14 -0.76
CA VAL A 59 12.81 6.15 -1.62
C VAL A 59 12.97 6.69 -3.05
N ILE A 60 11.91 7.26 -3.64
CA ILE A 60 11.95 7.89 -4.96
C ILE A 60 12.95 9.04 -5.01
N ALA A 61 12.95 9.93 -4.01
CA ALA A 61 13.86 11.08 -3.98
C ALA A 61 15.35 10.67 -4.00
N ASN A 62 15.68 9.53 -3.42
CA ASN A 62 17.03 8.98 -3.33
C ASN A 62 17.36 7.93 -4.41
N ALA A 63 16.41 7.58 -5.27
CA ALA A 63 16.64 6.65 -6.38
C ALA A 63 17.56 7.28 -7.44
N HIS A 64 18.23 6.44 -8.23
CA HIS A 64 18.96 6.91 -9.41
C HIS A 64 18.00 7.55 -10.43
N GLU A 65 18.42 8.62 -11.11
CA GLU A 65 17.59 9.39 -12.05
C GLU A 65 16.93 8.49 -13.11
N GLU A 66 17.64 7.46 -13.59
CA GLU A 66 17.13 6.47 -14.54
C GLU A 66 15.95 5.62 -14.03
N HIS A 67 15.74 5.54 -12.71
CA HIS A 67 14.67 4.78 -12.06
C HIS A 67 13.58 5.65 -11.45
N LYS A 68 13.83 6.96 -11.26
CA LYS A 68 12.89 7.88 -10.59
C LYS A 68 11.54 7.94 -11.28
N GLU A 69 11.51 8.03 -12.61
CA GLU A 69 10.27 8.10 -13.38
C GLU A 69 9.44 6.81 -13.22
N ALA A 70 10.09 5.65 -13.37
CA ALA A 70 9.44 4.35 -13.20
C ALA A 70 8.87 4.18 -11.79
N PHE A 71 9.64 4.52 -10.75
CA PHE A 71 9.18 4.42 -9.37
C PHE A 71 8.04 5.39 -9.07
N THR A 72 8.09 6.61 -9.62
CA THR A 72 7.02 7.59 -9.49
C THR A 72 5.72 7.10 -10.16
N CYS A 73 5.84 6.52 -11.35
CA CYS A 73 4.69 5.94 -12.06
C CYS A 73 4.05 4.80 -11.26
N LEU A 74 4.86 3.88 -10.74
CA LEU A 74 4.40 2.79 -9.87
C LEU A 74 3.74 3.30 -8.59
N ALA A 75 4.33 4.30 -7.94
CA ALA A 75 3.76 4.92 -6.74
C ALA A 75 2.39 5.56 -7.03
N ASN A 76 2.29 6.33 -8.11
CA ASN A 76 1.03 6.97 -8.50
C ASN A 76 -0.06 5.93 -8.78
N LYS A 77 0.27 4.85 -9.49
CA LYS A 77 -0.63 3.74 -9.74
C LYS A 77 -1.07 3.08 -8.42
N LEU A 78 -0.14 2.88 -7.49
CA LEU A 78 -0.43 2.26 -6.19
C LEU A 78 -1.40 3.11 -5.36
N PHE A 79 -1.17 4.42 -5.25
CA PHE A 79 -2.07 5.29 -4.49
C PHE A 79 -3.42 5.48 -5.17
N TYR A 80 -3.50 5.38 -6.49
CA TYR A 80 -4.77 5.33 -7.21
C TYR A 80 -5.60 4.12 -6.77
N TYR A 81 -5.05 2.90 -6.82
CA TYR A 81 -5.77 1.69 -6.42
C TYR A 81 -6.09 1.64 -4.92
N ILE A 82 -5.20 2.14 -4.05
CA ILE A 82 -5.52 2.30 -2.62
C ILE A 82 -6.72 3.25 -2.43
N GLY A 83 -6.82 4.29 -3.26
CA GLY A 83 -7.98 5.18 -3.30
C GLY A 83 -9.27 4.44 -3.67
N GLU A 84 -9.22 3.57 -4.67
CA GLU A 84 -10.35 2.73 -5.09
C GLU A 84 -10.77 1.75 -3.98
N VAL A 85 -9.84 1.09 -3.30
CA VAL A 85 -10.15 0.26 -2.11
C VAL A 85 -10.83 1.09 -1.03
N ASN A 86 -10.32 2.28 -0.73
CA ASN A 86 -10.93 3.15 0.28
C ASN A 86 -12.36 3.59 -0.12
N ASN A 87 -12.63 3.80 -1.41
CA ASN A 87 -13.98 4.05 -1.91
C ASN A 87 -14.87 2.81 -1.76
N ALA A 88 -14.35 1.61 -2.05
CA ALA A 88 -15.06 0.35 -1.90
C ALA A 88 -15.43 0.07 -0.43
N VAL A 89 -14.48 0.24 0.49
CA VAL A 89 -14.68 0.12 1.95
C VAL A 89 -15.77 1.08 2.44
N LYS A 90 -15.76 2.34 1.97
CA LYS A 90 -16.80 3.32 2.31
C LYS A 90 -18.17 2.97 1.73
N SER A 91 -18.20 2.31 0.58
CA SER A 91 -19.45 1.79 -0.01
C SER A 91 -19.97 0.54 0.70
N ARG A 92 -19.16 -0.05 1.61
CA ARG A 92 -19.46 -1.27 2.37
C ARG A 92 -19.83 -2.45 1.47
N SER A 93 -19.19 -2.51 0.31
CA SER A 93 -19.37 -3.57 -0.66
C SER A 93 -18.18 -4.52 -0.56
N LEU A 94 -18.40 -5.69 0.02
CA LEU A 94 -17.34 -6.68 0.23
C LEU A 94 -16.76 -7.18 -1.09
N SER A 95 -17.63 -7.52 -2.06
CA SER A 95 -17.18 -7.96 -3.39
C SER A 95 -16.31 -6.93 -4.09
N VAL A 96 -16.74 -5.66 -4.10
CA VAL A 96 -15.96 -4.57 -4.71
C VAL A 96 -14.67 -4.32 -3.93
N THR A 97 -14.70 -4.47 -2.59
CA THR A 97 -13.50 -4.32 -1.76
C THR A 97 -12.48 -5.39 -2.10
N HIS A 98 -12.88 -6.66 -2.23
CA HIS A 98 -12.00 -7.76 -2.67
C HIS A 98 -11.42 -7.52 -4.07
N ASP A 99 -12.28 -7.18 -5.04
CA ASP A 99 -11.83 -6.94 -6.42
C ASP A 99 -10.79 -5.82 -6.47
N CYS A 100 -11.04 -4.70 -5.79
CA CYS A 100 -10.09 -3.59 -5.71
C CYS A 100 -8.82 -3.97 -4.93
N TYR A 101 -8.93 -4.79 -3.88
CA TYR A 101 -7.77 -5.18 -3.08
C TYR A 101 -6.83 -6.12 -3.85
N HIS A 102 -7.39 -7.01 -4.67
CA HIS A 102 -6.61 -7.89 -5.53
C HIS A 102 -5.67 -7.10 -6.46
N ASP A 103 -6.17 -6.02 -7.06
CA ASP A 103 -5.36 -5.11 -7.90
C ASP A 103 -4.23 -4.45 -7.10
N VAL A 104 -4.50 -4.05 -5.85
CA VAL A 104 -3.47 -3.51 -4.94
C VAL A 104 -2.40 -4.56 -4.62
N VAL A 105 -2.79 -5.80 -4.32
CA VAL A 105 -1.86 -6.89 -3.99
C VAL A 105 -0.90 -7.19 -5.15
N LEU A 106 -1.42 -7.31 -6.37
CA LEU A 106 -0.60 -7.50 -7.57
C LEU A 106 0.44 -6.38 -7.74
N LEU A 107 0.01 -5.14 -7.51
CA LEU A 107 0.88 -3.97 -7.64
C LEU A 107 1.90 -3.85 -6.49
N LEU A 108 1.53 -4.24 -5.27
CA LEU A 108 2.46 -4.31 -4.14
C LEU A 108 3.58 -5.33 -4.40
N HIS A 109 3.27 -6.47 -5.01
CA HIS A 109 4.29 -7.43 -5.45
C HIS A 109 5.21 -6.85 -6.54
N GLU A 110 4.67 -6.14 -7.53
CA GLU A 110 5.46 -5.46 -8.56
C GLU A 110 6.40 -4.40 -7.95
N VAL A 111 5.89 -3.63 -6.99
CA VAL A 111 6.64 -2.62 -6.25
C VAL A 111 7.77 -3.25 -5.44
N MET A 112 7.53 -4.38 -4.75
CA MET A 112 8.58 -5.11 -4.04
C MET A 112 9.69 -5.57 -4.99
N ALA A 113 9.33 -6.17 -6.12
CA ALA A 113 10.28 -6.69 -7.09
C ALA A 113 11.14 -5.58 -7.74
N THR A 114 10.56 -4.39 -7.93
CA THR A 114 11.18 -3.28 -8.66
C THR A 114 12.01 -2.36 -7.77
N VAL A 115 11.50 -2.05 -6.57
CA VAL A 115 12.08 -1.04 -5.67
C VAL A 115 13.01 -1.67 -4.61
N ILE A 116 12.84 -2.95 -4.31
CA ILE A 116 13.57 -3.66 -3.26
C ILE A 116 14.19 -4.95 -3.85
N PRO A 117 15.25 -4.85 -4.67
CA PRO A 117 15.94 -6.04 -5.16
C PRO A 117 16.57 -6.83 -3.98
N PRO A 118 16.74 -8.16 -4.13
CA PRO A 118 17.25 -9.05 -3.08
C PRO A 118 18.68 -8.73 -2.62
#